data_AF-A0AAN0LD12-F1
#
_entry.id   AF-A0AAN0LD12-F1
#
_cell.length_a   1.000
_cell.length_b   1.000
_cell.length_c   1.000
_cell.angle_alpha   90.00
_cell.angle_beta   90.00
_cell.angle_gamma   90.00
#
_symmetry.space_group_name_H-M   'P 1'
#
loop_
_entity.id
_entity.type
_entity.pdbx_description
1 polymer ?
#
loop_
_entity_poly.entity_id
_entity_poly.type
_entity_poly.pdbx_seq_one_letter_code
_entity_poly.pdbx_strand_id
1 'polypeptide(L)' 'MTRKPMISAGELKRMAQVANSEGVTVELERDGTIMRVMPFRPPKMIVPKLSREEEAEAALARWKARRKPLPDDFAL' A
#
# COMPACT_ATOMS: atom_id res chain seq x y z
N MET A 1 29.84 -20.26 -32.67
CA MET A 1 29.20 -20.04 -31.37
C MET A 1 28.61 -18.63 -31.34
N THR A 2 27.29 -18.49 -31.42
CA THR A 2 26.62 -17.21 -31.27
C THR A 2 26.49 -16.88 -29.78
N ARG A 3 27.14 -15.81 -29.32
CA ARG A 3 26.96 -15.29 -27.96
C ARG A 3 25.50 -14.90 -27.79
N LYS A 4 24.77 -15.60 -26.92
CA LYS A 4 23.40 -15.20 -26.56
C LYS A 4 23.46 -13.84 -25.84
N PRO A 5 22.71 -12.83 -26.27
CA PRO A 5 22.65 -11.56 -25.55
C PRO A 5 22.06 -11.82 -24.17
N MET A 6 22.88 -11.66 -23.12
CA MET A 6 22.40 -11.66 -21.74
C MET A 6 21.71 -10.33 -21.51
N ILE A 7 20.41 -10.33 -21.23
CA ILE A 7 19.74 -9.14 -20.69
C ILE A 7 20.49 -8.75 -19.43
N SER A 8 21.05 -7.56 -19.43
CA SER A 8 21.78 -7.01 -18.32
C SER A 8 20.84 -6.63 -17.17
N ALA A 9 21.36 -6.58 -15.94
CA ALA A 9 20.61 -6.05 -14.81
C ALA A 9 20.13 -4.60 -15.07
N GLY A 10 20.88 -3.83 -15.86
CA GLY A 10 20.49 -2.48 -16.26
C GLY A 10 19.25 -2.44 -17.15
N GLU A 11 19.10 -3.39 -18.07
CA GLU A 11 17.90 -3.51 -18.91
C GLU A 11 16.68 -3.91 -18.10
N LEU A 12 16.82 -4.89 -17.18
CA LEU A 12 15.74 -5.28 -16.28
C LEU A 12 15.27 -4.12 -15.42
N LYS A 13 16.20 -3.28 -14.93
CA LYS A 13 15.87 -2.07 -14.17
C LYS A 13 15.07 -1.06 -15.00
N ARG A 14 15.45 -0.85 -16.26
CA ARG A 14 14.69 0.04 -17.18
C ARG A 14 13.29 -0.50 -17.44
N MET A 15 13.16 -1.80 -17.69
CA MET A 15 11.86 -2.45 -17.88
C MET A 15 10.97 -2.30 -16.64
N ALA A 16 11.54 -2.48 -15.44
CA ALA A 16 10.82 -2.27 -14.20
C ALA A 16 10.39 -0.80 -14.02
N GLN A 17 11.21 0.16 -14.42
CA GLN A 17 10.84 1.58 -14.39
C GLN A 17 9.64 1.87 -15.30
N VAL A 18 9.68 1.39 -16.56
CA VAL A 18 8.58 1.56 -17.52
C VAL A 18 7.30 0.88 -17.04
N ALA A 19 7.40 -0.36 -16.56
CA ALA A 19 6.26 -1.09 -16.01
C ALA A 19 5.60 -0.32 -14.85
N ASN A 20 6.41 0.26 -13.96
CA ASN A 20 5.91 1.07 -12.84
C ASN A 20 5.34 2.43 -13.27
N SER A 21 5.94 3.11 -14.24
CA SER A 21 5.50 4.44 -14.66
C SER A 21 4.23 4.41 -15.50
N GLU A 22 4.11 3.43 -16.39
CA GLU A 22 2.98 3.31 -17.32
C GLU A 22 1.90 2.35 -16.81
N GLY A 23 2.17 1.60 -15.73
CA GLY A 23 1.24 0.63 -15.19
C GLY A 23 1.02 -0.59 -16.10
N VAL A 24 1.96 -0.84 -17.02
CA VAL A 24 1.88 -1.92 -18.02
C VAL A 24 2.74 -3.12 -17.62
N THR A 25 2.37 -4.31 -18.12
CA THR A 25 3.21 -5.51 -17.98
C THR A 25 4.08 -5.65 -19.22
N VAL A 26 5.39 -5.84 -19.02
CA VAL A 26 6.35 -6.08 -20.12
C VAL A 26 6.61 -7.58 -20.21
N GLU A 27 6.42 -8.16 -21.39
CA GLU A 27 6.66 -9.58 -21.66
C GLU A 27 7.77 -9.75 -22.68
N LEU A 28 8.65 -10.72 -22.41
CA LEU A 28 9.84 -10.97 -23.21
C LEU A 28 10.02 -12.48 -23.36
N GLU A 29 10.05 -12.97 -24.59
CA GLU A 29 10.38 -14.37 -24.86
C GLU A 29 11.88 -14.52 -25.10
N ARG A 30 12.50 -15.48 -24.41
CA ARG A 30 13.91 -15.82 -24.58
C ARG A 30 14.13 -17.31 -24.43
N ASP A 31 14.77 -17.93 -25.43
CA ASP A 31 15.12 -19.36 -25.40
C ASP A 31 13.88 -20.24 -25.08
N GLY A 32 12.69 -19.86 -25.55
CA GLY A 32 11.41 -20.53 -25.25
C GLY A 32 10.87 -20.27 -23.84
N THR A 33 11.53 -19.42 -23.05
CA THR A 33 11.08 -19.00 -21.71
C THR A 33 10.49 -17.60 -21.78
N ILE A 34 9.26 -17.43 -21.30
CA ILE A 34 8.61 -16.12 -21.20
C ILE A 34 8.95 -15.50 -19.85
N MET A 35 9.61 -14.34 -19.88
CA MET A 35 9.83 -13.48 -18.73
C MET A 35 8.77 -12.37 -18.71
N ARG A 36 8.16 -12.13 -17.55
CA ARG A 36 7.16 -11.06 -17.35
C ARG A 36 7.63 -10.10 -16.26
N VAL A 37 7.65 -8.81 -16.55
CA VAL A 37 7.95 -7.72 -15.61
C VAL A 37 6.66 -6.97 -15.36
N MET A 38 6.13 -7.06 -14.14
CA MET A 38 4.87 -6.44 -13.76
C MET A 38 5.09 -5.17 -12.93
N PRO A 39 4.14 -4.21 -12.97
CA PRO A 39 4.16 -3.07 -12.07
C PRO A 39 4.11 -3.53 -10.62
N PHE A 40 4.93 -2.93 -9.77
CA PHE A 40 4.92 -3.17 -8.34
C PHE A 40 3.63 -2.59 -7.73
N ARG A 41 2.82 -3.46 -7.12
CA ARG A 41 1.70 -3.05 -6.27
C ARG A 41 2.14 -3.20 -4.83
N PRO A 42 2.30 -2.10 -4.06
CA PRO A 42 2.61 -2.23 -2.65
C PRO A 42 1.53 -3.06 -1.98
N PRO A 43 1.89 -3.96 -1.04
CA PRO A 43 0.90 -4.63 -0.23
C PRO A 43 0.04 -3.56 0.43
N LYS A 44 -1.29 -3.66 0.27
CA LYS A 44 -2.20 -2.80 1.03
C LYS A 44 -1.84 -3.01 2.49
N MET A 45 -1.32 -1.97 3.16
CA MET A 45 -1.20 -1.99 4.61
C MET A 45 -2.59 -2.33 5.13
N ILE A 46 -2.73 -3.52 5.72
CA ILE A 46 -3.93 -3.90 6.42
C ILE A 46 -3.93 -3.01 7.64
N VAL A 47 -4.61 -1.87 7.54
CA VAL A 47 -4.84 -1.03 8.71
C VAL A 47 -5.60 -1.92 9.69
N PRO A 48 -5.09 -2.15 10.91
CA PRO A 48 -5.83 -2.89 11.91
C PRO A 48 -7.19 -2.21 12.06
N LYS A 49 -8.27 -2.96 11.79
CA LYS A 49 -9.61 -2.47 12.15
C LYS A 49 -9.62 -2.42 13.66
N LEU A 50 -9.82 -1.23 14.21
CA LEU A 50 -10.09 -1.06 15.64
C LEU A 50 -11.23 -2.00 16.01
N SER A 51 -11.09 -2.68 17.14
CA SER A 51 -12.20 -3.45 17.68
C SER A 51 -13.37 -2.51 17.98
N ARG A 52 -14.60 -3.04 17.96
CA ARG A 52 -15.81 -2.27 18.28
C ARG A 52 -15.71 -1.57 19.64
N GLU A 53 -15.00 -2.16 20.59
CA GLU A 53 -14.77 -1.63 21.93
C GLU A 53 -13.83 -0.42 21.89
N GLU A 54 -12.69 -0.53 21.18
CA GLU A 54 -11.76 0.59 21.01
C GLU A 54 -12.38 1.79 20.25
N GLU A 55 -13.23 1.52 19.26
CA GLU A 55 -14.00 2.58 18.57
C GLU A 55 -14.97 3.29 19.52
N ALA A 56 -15.65 2.53 20.40
CA ALA A 56 -16.57 3.06 21.38
C ALA A 56 -15.87 3.89 22.47
N GLU A 57 -14.71 3.43 22.94
CA GLU A 57 -13.90 4.18 23.91
C GLU A 57 -13.36 5.48 23.31
N ALA A 58 -12.85 5.44 22.07
CA ALA A 58 -12.40 6.64 21.37
C ALA A 58 -13.55 7.63 21.14
N ALA A 59 -14.75 7.15 20.80
CA ALA A 59 -15.94 7.98 20.66
C ALA A 59 -16.38 8.61 22.00
N LEU A 60 -16.36 7.83 23.09
CA LEU A 60 -16.68 8.31 24.44
C LEU A 60 -15.67 9.36 24.92
N ALA A 61 -14.39 9.13 24.71
CA ALA A 61 -13.32 10.06 25.07
C ALA A 61 -13.47 11.40 24.31
N ARG A 62 -13.76 11.35 23.01
CA ARG A 62 -14.06 12.54 22.20
C ARG A 62 -15.28 13.28 22.69
N TRP A 63 -16.34 12.57 23.08
CA TRP A 63 -17.55 13.19 23.63
C TRP A 63 -17.30 13.85 24.98
N LYS A 64 -16.56 13.19 25.89
CA LYS A 64 -16.17 13.73 27.20
C LYS A 64 -15.32 15.00 27.03
N ALA A 65 -14.33 14.97 26.14
CA ALA A 65 -13.47 16.13 25.86
C ALA A 65 -14.24 17.34 25.30
N ARG A 66 -15.36 17.11 24.62
CA ARG A 66 -16.21 18.16 24.05
C ARG A 66 -17.21 18.75 25.05
N ARG A 67 -17.47 18.09 26.18
CA ARG A 67 -18.34 18.63 27.23
C ARG A 67 -17.53 19.50 28.18
N LYS A 68 -17.88 20.79 28.24
CA LYS A 68 -17.54 21.63 29.41
C LYS A 68 -18.32 21.09 30.62
N PRO A 69 -17.75 21.09 31.83
CA PRO A 69 -18.51 20.75 33.04
C PRO A 69 -19.74 21.66 33.14
N LEU A 70 -20.87 21.07 33.55
CA LEU A 70 -22.07 21.85 33.87
C LEU A 70 -21.73 22.77 35.05
N PRO A 71 -22.21 24.02 35.07
CA PRO A 71 -22.07 24.89 36.24
C PRO A 71 -22.69 24.22 37.47
N ASP A 72 -22.06 24.39 38.63
CA ASP A 72 -22.47 23.79 39.90
C ASP A 72 -23.91 24.17 40.33
N ASP A 73 -24.50 25.21 39.72
CA ASP A 73 -25.85 25.70 39.97
C ASP A 73 -26.99 24.75 39.53
N PHE A 74 -26.69 23.64 38.85
CA PHE A 74 -27.69 22.64 38.41
C PHE A 74 -27.73 21.37 39.27
N ALA A 75 -26.94 21.28 40.34
CA ALA A 75 -27.04 20.18 41.32
C ALA A 75 -28.14 20.51 42.35
N LEU A 76 -29.37 20.10 42.05
CA LEU A 76 -30.50 20.07 42.99
C LEU A 76 -30.53 18.74 43.76
#